data_AF-A0A6M0GC32-F1
#
_entry.id   AF-A0A6M0GC32-F1
#
_cell.length_a   1.000
_cell.length_b   1.000
_cell.length_c   1.000
_cell.angle_alpha   90.00
_cell.angle_beta   90.00
_cell.angle_gamma   90.00
#
_symmetry.space_group_name_H-M   'P 1'
#
loop_
_entity.id
_entity.type
_entity.pdbx_description
1 polymer ?
#
loop_
_entity_poly.entity_id
_entity_poly.type
_entity_poly.pdbx_seq_one_letter_code
_entity_poly.pdbx_strand_id
1 'polypeptide(L)'
;MPLDRGIKIQVADTTAVSLPHKETAIAIIGVASDTNAAAELNRLYLVTNSAQARSLLGTQQLGDTLPLAVPVPQRYGAGKILACRVEGGASVEDNVIAALDLLPTSYGMFGFNPDVIMTPGFSSEAVLTKGLEIADKVGAVFISTFPPGVSPTDALTTRDTPGVGLGRRDSRLIICYGHLRNQEDENNLEALELHLAGAMARLDSLQ
;
A
#
# COMPACT_ATOMS: atom_id res chain seq x y z
N MET A 1 -35.92 -17.53 18.47
CA MET A 1 -34.69 -17.86 17.72
C MET A 1 -34.07 -19.09 18.34
N PRO A 2 -33.96 -20.22 17.62
CA PRO A 2 -33.30 -21.40 18.18
C PRO A 2 -31.79 -21.14 18.24
N LEU A 3 -31.23 -21.19 19.45
CA LEU A 3 -29.79 -21.20 19.68
C LEU A 3 -29.31 -22.63 19.48
N ASP A 4 -28.58 -22.88 18.39
CA ASP A 4 -27.92 -24.16 18.17
C ASP A 4 -26.91 -24.41 19.30
N ARG A 5 -27.14 -25.50 20.05
CA ARG A 5 -26.24 -26.00 21.07
C ARG A 5 -25.45 -27.18 20.49
N GLY A 6 -24.23 -26.92 20.03
CA GLY A 6 -23.30 -27.92 19.51
C GLY A 6 -22.03 -27.27 18.96
N ILE A 7 -20.95 -28.05 18.80
CA ILE A 7 -19.75 -27.60 18.08
C ILE A 7 -20.09 -27.60 16.60
N LYS A 8 -20.15 -26.42 15.99
CA LYS A 8 -20.34 -26.28 14.54
C LYS A 8 -18.99 -26.39 13.86
N ILE A 9 -18.74 -27.49 13.15
CA ILE A 9 -17.65 -27.56 12.18
C ILE A 9 -18.18 -26.91 10.90
N GLN A 10 -17.87 -25.64 10.72
CA GLN A 10 -18.12 -24.93 9.47
C GLN A 10 -16.87 -25.03 8.61
N VAL A 11 -17.02 -25.46 7.37
CA VAL A 11 -15.98 -25.28 6.35
C VAL A 11 -16.02 -23.80 5.98
N ALA A 12 -15.44 -22.97 6.84
CA ALA A 12 -15.19 -21.58 6.51
C ALA A 12 -13.94 -21.56 5.65
N ASP A 13 -14.05 -21.07 4.42
CA ASP A 13 -12.90 -20.72 3.57
C ASP A 13 -12.10 -19.52 4.14
N THR A 14 -12.23 -19.26 5.44
CA THR A 14 -11.63 -18.14 6.14
C THR A 14 -11.52 -18.49 7.61
N THR A 15 -10.31 -18.80 8.07
CA THR A 15 -9.67 -18.11 9.20
C THR A 15 -8.28 -18.73 9.38
N ALA A 16 -7.26 -18.04 8.87
CA ALA A 16 -5.93 -18.25 9.39
C ALA A 16 -5.96 -17.90 10.89
N VAL A 17 -5.53 -18.85 11.72
CA VAL A 17 -5.27 -18.61 13.14
C VAL A 17 -4.17 -17.55 13.22
N SER A 18 -4.55 -16.34 13.60
CA SER A 18 -3.63 -15.22 13.83
C SER A 18 -2.81 -15.49 15.09
N LEU A 19 -1.69 -16.19 14.93
CA LEU A 19 -0.64 -16.22 15.94
C LEU A 19 -0.09 -14.79 16.12
N PRO A 20 0.13 -14.29 17.35
CA PRO A 20 0.62 -12.94 17.55
C PRO A 20 2.11 -12.87 17.19
N HIS A 21 2.38 -12.71 15.91
CA HIS A 21 3.70 -12.30 15.42
C HIS A 21 3.72 -10.78 15.32
N LYS A 22 4.92 -10.19 15.40
CA LYS A 22 5.11 -8.79 15.05
C LYS A 22 4.78 -8.66 13.57
N GLU A 23 3.54 -8.31 13.27
CA GLU A 23 3.13 -8.08 11.88
C GLU A 23 3.59 -6.68 11.47
N THR A 24 4.46 -6.63 10.46
CA THR A 24 4.86 -5.41 9.77
C THR A 24 3.63 -4.62 9.34
N ALA A 25 3.54 -3.36 9.76
CA ALA A 25 2.46 -2.48 9.35
C ALA A 25 2.79 -1.79 8.02
N ILE A 26 1.92 -1.94 7.03
CA ILE A 26 2.11 -1.38 5.69
C ILE A 26 1.14 -0.22 5.49
N ALA A 27 1.63 0.96 5.11
CA ALA A 27 0.81 2.08 4.68
C ALA A 27 0.75 2.17 3.16
N ILE A 28 -0.47 2.25 2.62
CA ILE A 28 -0.75 2.37 1.19
C ILE A 28 -1.65 3.59 0.98
N ILE A 29 -1.17 4.54 0.18
CA ILE A 29 -1.91 5.75 -0.18
C ILE A 29 -2.13 5.73 -1.67
N GLY A 30 -3.37 5.91 -2.10
CA GLY A 30 -3.73 5.83 -3.49
C GLY A 30 -5.15 6.28 -3.77
N VAL A 31 -5.52 6.24 -5.03
CA VAL A 31 -6.82 6.72 -5.50
C VAL A 31 -7.82 5.58 -5.50
N ALA A 32 -9.01 5.86 -4.96
CA ALA A 32 -10.20 5.06 -5.23
C ALA A 32 -11.37 6.00 -5.51
N SER A 33 -11.93 5.92 -6.71
CA SER A 33 -12.97 6.81 -7.23
C SER A 33 -14.38 6.26 -7.04
N ASP A 34 -14.54 5.02 -6.56
CA ASP A 34 -15.85 4.41 -6.32
C ASP A 34 -16.69 5.20 -5.31
N THR A 35 -17.79 5.80 -5.77
CA THR A 35 -18.71 6.58 -4.93
C THR A 35 -19.43 5.75 -3.86
N ASN A 36 -19.41 4.42 -3.97
CA ASN A 36 -20.03 3.51 -3.00
C ASN A 36 -19.06 3.01 -1.92
N ALA A 37 -17.77 3.37 -2.02
CA ALA A 37 -16.79 3.01 -1.01
C ALA A 37 -17.12 3.67 0.35
N ALA A 38 -17.16 2.86 1.41
CA ALA A 38 -17.50 3.32 2.75
C ALA A 38 -16.39 4.20 3.39
N ALA A 39 -15.16 4.15 2.87
CA ALA A 39 -14.07 5.01 3.28
C ALA A 39 -14.30 6.45 2.80
N GLU A 40 -14.29 7.38 3.74
CA GLU A 40 -14.22 8.82 3.48
C GLU A 40 -12.86 9.17 2.85
N LEU A 41 -12.85 10.25 2.07
CA LEU A 41 -11.63 10.77 1.47
C LEU A 41 -10.68 11.33 2.56
N ASN A 42 -9.38 11.19 2.33
CA ASN A 42 -8.29 11.74 3.17
C ASN A 42 -8.37 11.31 4.63
N ARG A 43 -8.69 10.03 4.86
CA ARG A 43 -8.71 9.43 6.19
C ARG A 43 -8.04 8.07 6.18
N LEU A 44 -7.35 7.76 7.28
CA LEU A 44 -6.68 6.48 7.47
C LEU A 44 -7.67 5.41 7.94
N TYR A 45 -7.60 4.25 7.30
CA TYR A 45 -8.38 3.06 7.64
C TYR A 45 -7.45 1.86 7.84
N LEU A 46 -7.70 1.10 8.91
CA LEU A 46 -7.06 -0.19 9.10
C LEU A 46 -7.83 -1.27 8.33
N VAL A 47 -7.15 -1.86 7.37
CA VAL A 47 -7.63 -2.97 6.55
C VAL A 47 -6.93 -4.25 7.00
N THR A 48 -7.71 -5.20 7.50
CA THR A 48 -7.20 -6.46 8.06
C THR A 48 -7.42 -7.67 7.15
N ASN A 49 -8.39 -7.58 6.24
CA ASN A 49 -8.75 -8.68 5.36
C ASN A 49 -9.30 -8.14 4.02
N SER A 50 -9.35 -9.02 3.02
CA SER A 50 -9.74 -8.65 1.65
C SER A 50 -11.23 -8.32 1.52
N ALA A 51 -12.10 -8.87 2.37
CA ALA A 51 -13.52 -8.54 2.36
C ALA A 51 -13.76 -7.10 2.86
N GLN A 52 -13.08 -6.73 3.95
CA GLN A 52 -13.07 -5.37 4.50
C GLN A 52 -12.43 -4.39 3.52
N ALA A 53 -11.36 -4.80 2.82
CA ALA A 53 -10.73 -3.98 1.79
C ALA A 53 -11.75 -3.60 0.70
N ARG A 54 -12.51 -4.57 0.18
CA ARG A 54 -13.55 -4.33 -0.83
C ARG A 54 -14.68 -3.45 -0.33
N SER A 55 -15.13 -3.62 0.93
CA SER A 55 -16.22 -2.79 1.47
C SER A 55 -15.77 -1.35 1.74
N LEU A 56 -14.54 -1.16 2.21
CA LEU A 56 -14.01 0.16 2.54
C LEU A 56 -13.57 0.93 1.30
N LEU A 57 -12.84 0.29 0.40
CA LEU A 57 -12.17 0.95 -0.72
C LEU A 57 -12.97 0.86 -2.03
N GLY A 58 -14.03 0.07 -2.04
CA GLY A 58 -14.91 -0.11 -3.19
C GLY A 58 -14.38 -1.11 -4.20
N THR A 59 -15.01 -1.08 -5.36
CA THR A 59 -14.66 -1.87 -6.54
C THR A 59 -13.67 -1.12 -7.42
N GLN A 60 -12.80 -1.85 -8.12
CA GLN A 60 -11.83 -1.26 -9.03
C GLN A 60 -12.54 -0.56 -10.20
N GLN A 61 -12.23 0.74 -10.39
CA GLN A 61 -12.57 1.49 -11.61
C GLN A 61 -11.31 1.86 -12.39
N LEU A 62 -11.49 2.30 -13.65
CA LEU A 62 -10.38 2.73 -14.50
C LEU A 62 -9.70 3.97 -13.88
N GLY A 63 -8.40 3.87 -13.59
CA GLY A 63 -7.62 4.95 -12.96
C GLY A 63 -7.48 4.82 -11.44
N ASP A 64 -8.13 3.84 -10.81
CA ASP A 64 -7.93 3.56 -9.38
C ASP A 64 -6.65 2.76 -9.14
N THR A 65 -5.89 3.17 -8.12
CA THR A 65 -4.65 2.49 -7.72
C THR A 65 -4.80 1.72 -6.42
N LEU A 66 -5.67 2.19 -5.52
CA LEU A 66 -5.80 1.64 -4.17
C LEU A 66 -6.51 0.27 -4.09
N PRO A 67 -7.67 0.05 -4.76
CA PRO A 67 -8.36 -1.24 -4.72
C PRO A 67 -7.56 -2.38 -5.38
N LEU A 68 -6.66 -2.04 -6.31
CA LEU A 68 -5.70 -2.96 -6.92
C LEU A 68 -4.51 -3.24 -6.01
N ALA A 69 -4.00 -2.22 -5.33
CA ALA A 69 -2.78 -2.32 -4.55
C ALA A 69 -2.96 -3.11 -3.25
N VAL A 70 -4.08 -2.93 -2.54
CA VAL A 70 -4.29 -3.52 -1.21
C VAL A 70 -4.36 -5.06 -1.21
N PRO A 71 -5.04 -5.73 -2.16
CA PRO A 71 -5.05 -7.19 -2.22
C PRO A 71 -3.67 -7.82 -2.42
N VAL A 72 -2.72 -7.13 -3.06
CA VAL A 72 -1.41 -7.71 -3.40
C VAL A 72 -0.61 -8.07 -2.14
N PRO A 73 -0.32 -7.16 -1.19
CA PRO A 73 0.33 -7.53 0.07
C PRO A 73 -0.49 -8.53 0.91
N GLN A 74 -1.82 -8.51 0.83
CA GLN A 74 -2.66 -9.47 1.55
C GLN A 74 -2.47 -10.91 1.05
N ARG A 75 -2.19 -11.12 -0.24
CA ARG A 75 -1.85 -12.45 -0.79
C ARG A 75 -0.58 -13.04 -0.14
N TYR A 76 0.33 -12.18 0.32
CA TYR A 76 1.53 -12.59 1.06
C TYR A 76 1.29 -12.79 2.57
N GLY A 77 0.08 -12.51 3.05
CA GLY A 77 -0.29 -12.63 4.47
C GLY A 77 -0.14 -11.34 5.28
N ALA A 78 -0.07 -10.17 4.65
CA ALA A 78 -0.06 -8.90 5.38
C ALA A 78 -1.43 -8.63 6.05
N GLY A 79 -1.46 -8.69 7.38
CA GLY A 79 -2.67 -8.48 8.20
C GLY A 79 -2.91 -7.04 8.67
N LYS A 80 -1.90 -6.16 8.58
CA LYS A 80 -1.99 -4.75 9.01
C LYS A 80 -1.68 -3.80 7.86
N ILE A 81 -2.73 -3.36 7.18
CA ILE A 81 -2.62 -2.39 6.09
C ILE A 81 -3.36 -1.11 6.48
N LEU A 82 -2.63 0.00 6.58
CA LEU A 82 -3.19 1.33 6.69
C LEU A 82 -3.46 1.86 5.28
N ALA A 83 -4.72 1.91 4.89
CA ALA A 83 -5.12 2.46 3.60
C ALA A 83 -5.61 3.91 3.77
N CYS A 84 -5.12 4.81 2.93
CA CYS A 84 -5.69 6.16 2.81
C CYS A 84 -6.29 6.31 1.41
N ARG A 85 -7.58 6.65 1.38
CA ARG A 85 -8.29 6.90 0.14
C ARG A 85 -8.14 8.37 -0.26
N VAL A 86 -7.63 8.60 -1.47
CA VAL A 86 -7.43 9.93 -2.04
C VAL A 86 -8.38 10.16 -3.21
N GLU A 87 -8.83 11.40 -3.39
CA GLU A 87 -9.66 11.81 -4.52
C GLU A 87 -8.85 11.84 -5.83
N GLY A 88 -9.40 11.25 -6.90
CA GLY A 88 -8.83 11.31 -8.24
C GLY A 88 -9.13 12.63 -8.94
N GLY A 89 -8.25 13.07 -9.85
CA GLY A 89 -8.45 14.30 -10.63
C GLY A 89 -7.14 14.96 -11.05
N ALA A 90 -7.21 16.21 -11.53
CA ALA A 90 -6.04 16.96 -12.00
C ALA A 90 -5.05 17.33 -10.89
N SER A 91 -5.48 17.38 -9.63
CA SER A 91 -4.66 17.71 -8.45
C SER A 91 -4.39 16.48 -7.57
N VAL A 92 -4.42 15.29 -8.15
CA VAL A 92 -4.27 14.03 -7.41
C VAL A 92 -2.95 13.92 -6.66
N GLU A 93 -1.84 14.40 -7.22
CA GLU A 93 -0.53 14.33 -6.57
C GLU A 93 -0.48 15.18 -5.28
N ASP A 94 -1.05 16.39 -5.31
CA ASP A 94 -1.15 17.26 -4.13
C ASP A 94 -1.97 16.60 -3.02
N ASN A 95 -3.05 15.89 -3.40
CA ASN A 95 -3.87 15.16 -2.46
C ASN A 95 -3.14 13.94 -1.86
N VAL A 96 -2.31 13.24 -2.65
CA VAL A 96 -1.45 12.15 -2.13
C VAL A 96 -0.41 12.68 -1.16
N ILE A 97 0.20 13.83 -1.45
CA ILE A 97 1.12 14.53 -0.55
C ILE A 97 0.42 14.91 0.76
N ALA A 98 -0.80 15.46 0.68
CA ALA A 98 -1.59 15.78 1.87
C ALA A 98 -1.99 14.52 2.67
N ALA A 99 -2.26 13.40 1.99
CA ALA A 99 -2.56 12.14 2.65
C ALA A 99 -1.35 11.52 3.36
N LEU A 100 -0.12 11.74 2.86
CA LEU A 100 1.11 11.32 3.54
C LEU A 100 1.30 12.02 4.90
N ASP A 101 0.85 13.27 5.03
CA ASP A 101 0.89 14.03 6.30
C ASP A 101 -0.01 13.44 7.40
N LEU A 102 -0.92 12.52 7.06
CA LEU A 102 -1.76 11.84 8.03
C LEU A 102 -1.04 10.69 8.72
N LEU A 103 -0.02 10.09 8.10
CA LEU A 103 0.64 8.88 8.64
C LEU A 103 1.24 9.05 10.05
N PRO A 104 1.83 10.20 10.44
CA PRO A 104 2.28 10.42 11.81
C PRO A 104 1.17 10.33 12.86
N THR A 105 -0.10 10.53 12.48
CA THR A 105 -1.25 10.41 13.39
C THR A 105 -1.66 8.96 13.65
N SER A 106 -1.11 7.99 12.91
CA SER A 106 -1.49 6.59 13.01
C SER A 106 -1.25 6.01 14.41
N TYR A 107 -0.17 6.43 15.09
CA TYR A 107 0.11 5.97 16.46
C TYR A 107 -1.01 6.33 17.43
N GLY A 108 -1.56 7.55 17.31
CA GLY A 108 -2.65 8.02 18.17
C GLY A 108 -3.99 7.35 17.88
N MET A 109 -4.22 6.94 16.62
CA MET A 109 -5.47 6.32 16.18
C MET A 109 -5.50 4.80 16.37
N PHE A 110 -4.40 4.13 16.04
CA PHE A 110 -4.33 2.67 15.95
C PHE A 110 -3.33 2.04 16.92
N GLY A 111 -2.53 2.85 17.64
CA GLY A 111 -1.54 2.36 18.60
C GLY A 111 -0.23 1.87 17.97
N PHE A 112 -0.02 2.09 16.67
CA PHE A 112 1.20 1.73 15.95
C PHE A 112 1.50 2.66 14.77
N ASN A 113 2.75 2.62 14.33
CA ASN A 113 3.25 3.31 13.14
C ASN A 113 3.44 2.31 11.99
N PRO A 114 3.26 2.73 10.73
CA PRO A 114 3.66 1.89 9.60
C PRO A 114 5.18 1.73 9.56
N ASP A 115 5.64 0.52 9.28
CA ASP A 115 7.05 0.18 9.05
C ASP A 115 7.41 0.36 7.57
N VAL A 116 6.44 0.23 6.67
CA VAL A 116 6.59 0.39 5.22
C VAL A 116 5.56 1.37 4.70
N ILE A 117 5.97 2.32 3.86
CA ILE A 117 5.10 3.30 3.21
C ILE A 117 5.22 3.16 1.69
N MET A 118 4.08 3.17 0.99
CA MET A 118 4.01 3.05 -0.47
C MET A 118 2.94 3.99 -1.06
N THR A 119 3.21 4.46 -2.28
CA THR A 119 2.29 5.31 -3.06
C THR A 119 2.12 4.75 -4.48
N PRO A 120 1.35 3.65 -4.63
CA PRO A 120 1.20 2.97 -5.92
C PRO A 120 0.66 3.89 -7.01
N GLY A 121 1.39 3.96 -8.12
CA GLY A 121 1.08 4.80 -9.27
C GLY A 121 1.57 6.25 -9.17
N PHE A 122 2.14 6.66 -8.03
CA PHE A 122 2.63 8.01 -7.80
C PHE A 122 4.10 7.99 -7.42
N SER A 123 4.95 8.37 -8.38
CA SER A 123 6.41 8.30 -8.28
C SER A 123 7.10 9.62 -8.63
N SER A 124 6.39 10.75 -8.49
CA SER A 124 6.95 12.07 -8.75
C SER A 124 7.94 12.48 -7.64
N GLU A 125 8.85 13.39 -7.97
CA GLU A 125 9.89 13.85 -7.02
C GLU A 125 9.30 14.51 -5.76
N ALA A 126 8.15 15.19 -5.92
CA ALA A 126 7.44 15.83 -4.81
C ALA A 126 6.90 14.77 -3.83
N VAL A 127 6.27 13.72 -4.35
CA VAL A 127 5.78 12.58 -3.55
C VAL A 127 6.93 11.87 -2.86
N LEU A 128 8.06 11.66 -3.55
CA LEU A 128 9.25 11.04 -2.97
C LEU A 128 9.84 11.88 -1.82
N THR A 129 9.99 13.18 -2.03
CA THR A 129 10.54 14.10 -1.01
C THR A 129 9.66 14.11 0.23
N LYS A 130 8.33 14.18 0.05
CA LYS A 130 7.40 14.13 1.16
C LYS A 130 7.36 12.77 1.83
N GLY A 131 7.35 11.69 1.06
CA GLY A 131 7.36 10.32 1.54
C GLY A 131 8.56 10.04 2.43
N LEU A 132 9.75 10.51 2.05
CA LEU A 132 10.96 10.37 2.86
C LEU A 132 10.93 11.22 4.14
N GLU A 133 10.40 12.45 4.09
CA GLU A 133 10.21 13.29 5.28
C GLU A 133 9.33 12.57 6.33
N ILE A 134 8.23 11.95 5.88
CA ILE A 134 7.32 11.22 6.75
C ILE A 134 7.91 9.89 7.20
N ALA A 135 8.60 9.17 6.31
CA ALA A 135 9.30 7.94 6.64
C ALA A 135 10.34 8.19 7.75
N ASP A 136 11.05 9.32 7.72
CA ASP A 136 12.00 9.71 8.77
C ASP A 136 11.32 9.87 10.13
N LYS A 137 10.20 10.63 10.18
CA LYS A 137 9.41 10.89 11.40
C LYS A 137 8.79 9.63 12.00
N VAL A 138 8.31 8.73 11.16
CA VAL A 138 7.52 7.56 11.57
C VAL A 138 8.41 6.34 11.87
N GLY A 139 9.64 6.32 11.37
CA GLY A 139 10.54 5.17 11.49
C GLY A 139 10.40 4.16 10.36
N ALA A 140 9.76 4.54 9.25
CA ALA A 140 9.39 3.64 8.16
C ALA A 140 10.42 3.62 7.03
N VAL A 141 10.30 2.62 6.15
CA VAL A 141 10.95 2.57 4.83
C VAL A 141 9.94 2.98 3.76
N PHE A 142 10.34 3.88 2.86
CA PHE A 142 9.56 4.27 1.70
C PHE A 142 9.97 3.42 0.50
N ILE A 143 9.01 2.75 -0.12
CA ILE A 143 9.23 1.97 -1.34
C ILE A 143 8.51 2.67 -2.48
N SER A 144 9.24 2.91 -3.57
CA SER A 144 8.69 3.53 -4.77
C SER A 144 9.12 2.78 -6.02
N THR A 145 8.22 2.67 -6.99
CA THR A 145 8.46 2.02 -8.27
C THR A 145 8.50 3.04 -9.39
N PHE A 146 9.39 2.86 -10.36
CA PHE A 146 9.34 3.61 -11.62
C PHE A 146 7.98 3.41 -12.30
N PRO A 147 7.45 4.41 -13.01
CA PRO A 147 6.19 4.26 -13.74
C PRO A 147 6.35 3.30 -14.92
N PRO A 148 5.28 2.63 -15.37
CA PRO A 148 5.34 1.70 -16.49
C PRO A 148 5.75 2.43 -17.77
N GLY A 149 6.65 1.82 -18.55
CA GLY A 149 7.12 2.36 -19.84
C GLY A 149 8.45 3.13 -19.79
N VAL A 150 9.02 3.38 -18.61
CA VAL A 150 10.38 3.95 -18.48
C VAL A 150 11.40 2.93 -18.98
N SER A 151 12.32 3.36 -19.85
CA SER A 151 13.36 2.46 -20.35
C SER A 151 14.40 2.17 -19.25
N PRO A 152 15.10 1.01 -19.28
CA PRO A 152 16.16 0.72 -18.31
C PRO A 152 17.27 1.78 -18.32
N THR A 153 17.53 2.37 -19.50
CA THR A 153 18.52 3.44 -19.67
C THR A 153 18.08 4.70 -18.93
N ASP A 154 16.83 5.13 -19.09
CA ASP A 154 16.31 6.33 -18.42
C ASP A 154 16.25 6.15 -16.89
N ALA A 155 15.92 4.95 -16.42
CA ALA A 155 15.94 4.60 -15.00
C ALA A 155 17.36 4.66 -14.40
N LEU A 156 18.38 4.25 -15.15
CA LEU A 156 19.77 4.35 -14.72
C LEU A 156 20.26 5.80 -14.76
N THR A 157 19.95 6.55 -15.82
CA THR A 157 20.34 7.96 -15.94
C THR A 157 19.75 8.82 -14.82
N THR A 158 18.48 8.59 -14.45
CA THR A 158 17.88 9.26 -13.29
C THR A 158 18.60 8.88 -12.00
N ARG A 159 18.91 7.59 -11.77
CA ARG A 159 19.67 7.12 -10.60
C ARG A 159 21.08 7.70 -10.49
N ASP A 160 21.74 7.92 -11.62
CA ASP A 160 23.11 8.42 -11.65
C ASP A 160 23.18 9.96 -11.60
N THR A 161 22.04 10.63 -11.67
CA THR A 161 21.91 12.09 -11.52
C THR A 161 21.47 12.44 -10.09
N PRO A 162 22.36 12.94 -9.23
CA PRO A 162 22.01 13.23 -7.84
C PRO A 162 20.90 14.28 -7.76
N GLY A 163 19.85 13.99 -6.99
CA GLY A 163 18.80 14.97 -6.66
C GLY A 163 17.74 15.18 -7.73
N VAL A 164 17.61 14.26 -8.72
CA VAL A 164 16.55 14.31 -9.73
C VAL A 164 15.66 13.07 -9.65
N GLY A 165 14.36 13.29 -9.47
CA GLY A 165 13.34 12.23 -9.50
C GLY A 165 13.63 11.06 -8.54
N LEU A 166 13.45 9.83 -9.04
CA LEU A 166 13.67 8.59 -8.29
C LEU A 166 15.16 8.24 -8.10
N GLY A 167 16.11 9.08 -8.52
CA GLY A 167 17.54 8.81 -8.38
C GLY A 167 18.18 9.21 -7.06
N ARG A 168 17.35 9.66 -6.11
CA ARG A 168 17.81 10.09 -4.79
C ARG A 168 18.39 8.92 -4.01
N ARG A 169 19.53 9.15 -3.35
CA ARG A 169 20.15 8.18 -2.45
C ARG A 169 19.72 8.49 -1.02
N ASP A 170 18.97 7.58 -0.42
CA ASP A 170 18.53 7.66 0.98
C ASP A 170 18.56 6.28 1.62
N SER A 171 18.88 6.21 2.91
CA SER A 171 18.90 4.96 3.68
C SER A 171 17.52 4.33 3.87
N ARG A 172 16.45 5.14 3.78
CA ARG A 172 15.06 4.70 3.95
C ARG A 172 14.30 4.58 2.63
N LEU A 173 14.98 4.71 1.49
CA LEU A 173 14.39 4.60 0.16
C LEU A 173 14.75 3.29 -0.50
N ILE A 174 13.74 2.53 -0.93
CA ILE A 174 13.91 1.39 -1.83
C ILE A 174 13.24 1.71 -3.16
N ILE A 175 14.03 1.66 -4.24
CA ILE A 175 13.54 1.92 -5.59
C ILE A 175 13.41 0.61 -6.35
N CYS A 176 12.22 0.37 -6.87
CA CYS A 176 11.92 -0.77 -7.74
C CYS A 176 11.74 -0.31 -9.18
N TYR A 177 12.20 -1.10 -10.15
CA TYR A 177 11.99 -0.81 -11.58
C TYR A 177 10.92 -1.71 -12.22
N GLY A 178 10.88 -2.98 -11.81
CA GLY A 178 10.00 -3.96 -12.45
C GLY A 178 8.52 -3.74 -12.13
N HIS A 179 7.68 -4.19 -13.06
CA HIS A 179 6.29 -4.52 -12.79
C HIS A 179 6.10 -6.01 -13.04
N LEU A 180 5.25 -6.63 -12.23
CA LEU A 180 4.86 -8.02 -12.42
C LEU A 180 3.54 -8.06 -13.21
N ARG A 181 3.43 -9.06 -14.08
CA ARG A 181 2.16 -9.31 -14.79
C ARG A 181 1.28 -10.13 -13.87
N ASN A 182 0.04 -9.68 -13.69
CA ASN A 182 -0.95 -10.48 -13.00
C ASN A 182 -1.29 -11.70 -13.89
N GLN A 183 -1.38 -12.88 -13.28
CA GLN A 183 -1.74 -14.12 -13.97
C GLN A 183 -3.18 -14.10 -14.50
N GLU A 184 -4.08 -13.39 -13.81
CA GLU A 184 -5.51 -13.32 -14.16
C GLU A 184 -5.81 -12.31 -15.28
N ASP A 185 -4.94 -11.30 -15.45
CA ASP A 185 -5.03 -10.29 -16.50
C ASP A 185 -3.64 -9.80 -16.90
N GLU A 186 -3.18 -10.22 -18.09
CA GLU A 186 -1.85 -9.90 -18.60
C GLU A 186 -1.65 -8.39 -18.88
N ASN A 187 -2.74 -7.62 -19.02
CA ASN A 187 -2.68 -6.17 -19.22
C ASN A 187 -2.61 -5.41 -17.90
N ASN A 188 -2.88 -6.08 -16.77
CA ASN A 188 -2.78 -5.49 -15.45
C ASN A 188 -1.35 -5.67 -14.91
N LEU A 189 -0.61 -4.57 -14.88
CA LEU A 189 0.76 -4.51 -14.37
C LEU A 189 0.72 -4.15 -12.88
N GLU A 190 1.13 -5.09 -12.03
CA GLU A 190 1.28 -4.88 -10.59
C GLU A 190 2.68 -4.30 -10.31
N ALA A 191 2.74 -3.18 -9.57
CA ALA A 191 4.00 -2.55 -9.21
C ALA A 191 4.81 -3.46 -8.25
N LEU A 192 6.10 -3.62 -8.49
CA LEU A 192 6.94 -4.54 -7.70
C LEU A 192 7.03 -4.14 -6.21
N GLU A 193 6.87 -2.85 -5.88
CA GLU A 193 6.81 -2.39 -4.49
C GLU A 193 5.77 -3.15 -3.64
N LEU A 194 4.61 -3.48 -4.22
CA LEU A 194 3.53 -4.16 -3.52
C LEU A 194 3.93 -5.58 -3.11
N HIS A 195 4.63 -6.28 -4.02
CA HIS A 195 5.12 -7.62 -3.76
C HIS A 195 6.30 -7.62 -2.81
N LEU A 196 7.18 -6.62 -2.90
CA LEU A 196 8.30 -6.48 -1.96
C LEU A 196 7.80 -6.20 -0.54
N ALA A 197 6.83 -5.29 -0.37
CA ALA A 197 6.22 -5.01 0.92
C ALA A 197 5.50 -6.24 1.48
N GLY A 198 4.78 -6.99 0.63
CA GLY A 198 4.18 -8.26 1.03
C GLY A 198 5.21 -9.30 1.47
N ALA A 199 6.33 -9.43 0.75
CA ALA A 199 7.42 -10.33 1.10
C ALA A 199 8.11 -9.92 2.40
N MET A 200 8.29 -8.61 2.64
CA MET A 200 8.82 -8.08 3.90
C MET A 200 7.92 -8.43 5.08
N ALA A 201 6.60 -8.22 4.93
CA ALA A 201 5.64 -8.58 5.97
C ALA A 201 5.63 -10.10 6.25
N ARG A 202 5.75 -10.92 5.21
CA ARG A 202 5.86 -12.37 5.37
C ARG A 202 7.14 -12.78 6.08
N LEU A 203 8.27 -12.16 5.75
CA LEU A 203 9.55 -12.47 6.37
C LEU A 203 9.56 -12.14 7.87
N ASP A 204 9.03 -10.98 8.25
CA ASP A 204 8.91 -10.56 9.65
C ASP A 204 7.97 -11.51 10.42
N SER A 205 6.90 -12.00 9.78
CA SER A 205 5.99 -12.98 10.39
C SER A 205 6.57 -14.38 10.63
N LEU A 206 7.73 -14.70 10.05
CA LEU A 206 8.41 -15.99 10.20
C LEU A 206 9.44 -16.01 11.34
N GLN A 207 9.80 -14.84 11.89
CA GLN A 207 10.76 -14.70 12.99
C GLN A 207 10.06 -14.64 14.34
#